data_AF-A0A2E7BLK4-F1
#
_entry.id   AF-A0A2E7BLK4-F1
#
_cell.length_a   1.000
_cell.length_b   1.000
_cell.length_c   1.000
_cell.angle_alpha   90.00
_cell.angle_beta   90.00
_cell.angle_gamma   90.00
#
_symmetry.space_group_name_H-M   'P 1'
#
loop_
_entity.id
_entity.type
_entity.pdbx_description
1 polymer ?
#
loop_
_entity_poly.entity_id
_entity_poly.type
_entity_poly.pdbx_seq_one_letter_code
_entity_poly.pdbx_strand_id
1 'polypeptide(L)'
;MSTLWNSWGSTFLVALLAGFSLSAEFASAQDVQASILVETGGQPSMSMDYRANARGVRVDITQSQPLSIIWMQGPPPKILLLQHANRRYIELGEPMFQMMQQLMQQMTTTAEPSPNFDIESLNFEETGRTQTVGSWTASEIHIAGLGTNQAGTLWIAPDLDIGLFELLARMTEPLDVMQIPMLGGVTAGPQRLIQFRQMGDATNLPSGGAVRLTVTDPSETSNITLQSLERVSFSEDPFAPPAGYEPTQMPSVSFPE
;
A
#
# COMPACT_ATOMS: atom_id res chain seq x y z
N MET A 1 -10.45 67.30 15.54
CA MET A 1 -10.15 68.27 14.47
C MET A 1 -8.78 67.88 13.94
N SER A 2 -8.50 67.58 12.68
CA SER A 2 -9.20 67.53 11.39
C SER A 2 -8.06 67.07 10.45
N THR A 3 -8.06 65.84 9.94
CA THR A 3 -8.49 65.47 8.57
C THR A 3 -7.92 66.32 7.43
N LEU A 4 -7.62 65.58 6.33
CA LEU A 4 -7.42 65.96 4.91
C LEU A 4 -5.94 65.89 4.47
N TRP A 5 -5.55 65.23 3.38
CA TRP A 5 -6.32 64.80 2.21
C TRP A 5 -5.56 63.77 1.33
N ASN A 6 -6.34 63.05 0.54
CA ASN A 6 -6.01 61.94 -0.37
C ASN A 6 -5.39 62.36 -1.72
N SER A 7 -4.69 61.40 -2.36
CA SER A 7 -4.59 61.20 -3.82
C SER A 7 -4.10 59.75 -4.05
N TRP A 8 -4.98 58.75 -4.23
CA TRP A 8 -5.56 58.20 -5.48
C TRP A 8 -4.54 57.86 -6.58
N GLY A 9 -4.32 56.55 -6.82
CA GLY A 9 -3.92 56.06 -8.15
C GLY A 9 -2.98 54.85 -8.25
N SER A 10 -3.56 53.65 -8.17
CA SER A 10 -3.27 52.50 -9.04
C SER A 10 -2.04 51.57 -8.81
N THR A 11 -2.38 50.27 -8.77
CA THR A 11 -1.71 49.09 -9.38
C THR A 11 -0.99 48.08 -8.47
N PHE A 12 -1.71 46.96 -8.22
CA PHE A 12 -1.31 45.54 -8.24
C PHE A 12 -0.14 44.97 -7.40
N LEU A 13 -0.46 43.82 -6.79
CA LEU A 13 0.29 42.56 -6.62
C LEU A 13 1.03 42.23 -5.29
N VAL A 14 0.46 41.17 -4.68
CA VAL A 14 1.08 39.92 -4.19
C VAL A 14 1.33 39.75 -2.69
N ALA A 15 0.73 38.65 -2.23
CA ALA A 15 0.74 38.05 -0.92
C ALA A 15 2.13 37.63 -0.42
N LEU A 16 2.28 37.59 0.90
CA LEU A 16 3.00 36.51 1.54
C LEU A 16 2.17 36.00 2.72
N LEU A 17 1.42 34.93 2.44
CA LEU A 17 0.93 34.00 3.46
C LEU A 17 2.16 33.47 4.19
N ALA A 18 2.28 33.77 5.49
CA ALA A 18 3.08 32.97 6.40
C ALA A 18 2.34 31.62 6.55
N GLY A 19 2.55 30.74 5.57
CA GLY A 19 2.14 29.36 5.63
C GLY A 19 2.87 28.69 6.78
N PHE A 20 2.13 28.32 7.82
CA PHE A 20 2.54 27.23 8.69
C PHE A 20 2.63 25.98 7.82
N SER A 21 3.83 25.70 7.32
CA SER A 21 4.21 24.37 6.87
C SER A 21 4.30 23.48 8.10
N LEU A 22 3.16 22.96 8.56
CA LEU A 22 3.17 21.69 9.29
C LEU A 22 3.48 20.62 8.25
N SER A 23 4.77 20.47 7.95
CA SER A 23 5.27 19.26 7.31
C SER A 23 4.80 18.10 8.20
N ALA A 24 3.95 17.24 7.65
CA ALA A 24 3.57 15.99 8.29
C ALA A 24 4.81 15.07 8.34
N GLU A 25 5.73 15.32 9.28
CA GLU A 25 6.87 14.46 9.59
C GLU A 25 6.50 13.34 10.57
N PHE A 26 5.22 13.15 10.87
CA PHE A 26 4.74 12.19 11.86
C PHE A 26 4.02 11.00 11.20
N ALA A 27 4.78 10.08 10.59
CA ALA A 27 4.28 8.71 10.34
C ALA A 27 5.35 7.67 9.92
N SER A 28 6.55 8.05 9.46
CA SER A 28 7.45 7.10 8.76
C SER A 28 8.39 6.26 9.65
N ALA A 29 8.51 6.54 10.96
CA ALA A 29 9.54 5.93 11.81
C ALA A 29 9.06 4.90 12.86
N GLN A 30 7.75 4.69 13.01
CA GLN A 30 7.23 3.84 14.09
C GLN A 30 7.16 2.37 13.68
N ASP A 31 7.56 1.51 14.62
CA ASP A 31 7.38 0.07 14.58
C ASP A 31 5.88 -0.27 14.72
N VAL A 32 5.32 -0.86 13.68
CA VAL A 32 3.89 -1.17 13.59
C VAL A 32 3.70 -2.65 13.30
N GLN A 33 2.76 -3.26 14.02
CA GLN A 33 2.23 -4.58 13.72
C GLN A 33 0.75 -4.47 13.37
N ALA A 34 0.32 -5.15 12.31
CA ALA A 34 -1.08 -5.15 11.88
C ALA A 34 -1.50 -6.53 11.38
N SER A 35 -2.78 -6.85 11.47
CA SER A 35 -3.35 -8.03 10.80
C SER A 35 -4.41 -7.57 9.81
N ILE A 36 -4.32 -8.05 8.58
CA ILE A 36 -5.26 -7.74 7.49
C ILE A 36 -5.96 -9.02 7.07
N LEU A 37 -7.28 -8.94 6.90
CA LEU A 37 -8.10 -9.98 6.32
C LEU A 37 -8.52 -9.58 4.91
N VAL A 38 -8.29 -10.46 3.95
CA VAL A 38 -8.75 -10.34 2.57
C VAL A 38 -9.77 -11.43 2.31
N GLU A 39 -10.95 -11.05 1.82
CA GLU A 39 -12.03 -11.96 1.47
C GLU A 39 -12.43 -11.68 0.03
N THR A 40 -12.56 -12.73 -0.77
CA THR A 40 -12.84 -12.64 -2.21
C THR A 40 -13.84 -13.75 -2.56
N GLY A 41 -14.89 -13.41 -3.30
CA GLY A 41 -16.02 -14.30 -3.56
C GLY A 41 -15.60 -15.66 -4.14
N GLY A 42 -15.96 -16.75 -3.46
CA GLY A 42 -15.63 -18.10 -3.93
C GLY A 42 -14.16 -18.51 -3.71
N GLN A 43 -13.38 -17.71 -2.99
CA GLN A 43 -12.05 -18.08 -2.49
C GLN A 43 -12.06 -18.17 -0.95
N PRO A 44 -11.18 -19.00 -0.35
CA PRO A 44 -10.96 -18.95 1.08
C PRO A 44 -10.45 -17.57 1.50
N SER A 45 -10.89 -17.08 2.65
CA SER A 45 -10.38 -15.83 3.20
C SER A 45 -8.90 -15.96 3.52
N MET A 46 -8.12 -14.92 3.24
CA MET A 46 -6.68 -14.85 3.46
C MET A 46 -6.40 -13.88 4.61
N SER A 47 -5.69 -14.34 5.64
CA SER A 47 -5.19 -13.48 6.71
C SER A 47 -3.69 -13.30 6.55
N MET A 48 -3.24 -12.06 6.72
CA MET A 48 -1.86 -11.64 6.57
C MET A 48 -1.44 -10.80 7.77
N ASP A 49 -0.29 -11.11 8.35
CA ASP A 49 0.30 -10.32 9.43
C ASP A 49 1.42 -9.43 8.88
N TYR A 50 1.36 -8.16 9.22
CA TYR A 50 2.26 -7.11 8.77
C TYR A 50 3.13 -6.67 9.94
N ARG A 51 4.42 -6.54 9.69
CA ARG A 51 5.36 -5.80 10.56
C ARG A 51 6.09 -4.78 9.71
N ALA A 52 6.03 -3.52 10.09
CA ALA A 52 6.62 -2.44 9.31
C ALA A 52 7.33 -1.43 10.21
N ASN A 53 8.46 -0.91 9.73
CA ASN A 53 9.09 0.28 10.27
C ASN A 53 9.90 0.99 9.17
N ALA A 54 10.73 1.96 9.55
CA ALA A 54 11.55 2.70 8.58
C ALA A 54 12.55 1.84 7.78
N ARG A 55 12.91 0.64 8.27
CA ARG A 55 13.84 -0.26 7.58
C ARG A 55 13.16 -1.12 6.52
N GLY A 56 11.86 -1.34 6.62
CA GLY A 56 11.20 -2.29 5.75
C GLY A 56 9.82 -2.73 6.19
N VAL A 57 9.27 -3.64 5.39
CA VAL A 57 7.99 -4.30 5.62
C VAL A 57 8.19 -5.80 5.55
N ARG A 58 7.56 -6.52 6.46
CA ARG A 58 7.42 -7.96 6.46
C ARG A 58 5.94 -8.32 6.42
N VAL A 59 5.58 -9.23 5.52
CA VAL A 59 4.25 -9.83 5.42
C VAL A 59 4.39 -11.32 5.66
N ASP A 60 3.73 -11.83 6.70
CA ASP A 60 3.63 -13.25 7.01
C ASP A 60 2.28 -13.77 6.47
N ILE A 61 2.33 -14.78 5.60
CA ILE A 61 1.17 -15.48 5.06
C ILE A 61 1.20 -16.89 5.64
N THR A 62 0.14 -17.27 6.38
CA THR A 62 0.12 -18.52 7.17
C THR A 62 -0.65 -19.66 6.51
N GLN A 63 -1.24 -19.45 5.32
CA GLN A 63 -2.13 -20.42 4.70
C GLN A 63 -1.43 -21.34 3.70
N SER A 64 -1.77 -22.63 3.75
CA SER A 64 -1.33 -23.74 2.87
C SER A 64 0.19 -24.01 2.86
N GLN A 65 1.01 -22.99 2.64
CA GLN A 65 2.46 -23.02 2.72
C GLN A 65 2.92 -21.74 3.41
N PRO A 66 3.22 -21.79 4.72
CA PRO A 66 3.61 -20.59 5.46
C PRO A 66 4.86 -19.95 4.86
N LEU A 67 4.74 -18.69 4.48
CA LEU A 67 5.82 -17.91 3.88
C LEU A 67 5.85 -16.49 4.47
N SER A 68 7.04 -15.93 4.57
CA SER A 68 7.20 -14.48 4.76
C SER A 68 7.78 -13.85 3.53
N ILE A 69 7.30 -12.66 3.19
CA ILE A 69 7.96 -11.78 2.24
C ILE A 69 8.43 -10.56 3.01
N ILE A 70 9.72 -10.25 2.90
CA ILE A 70 10.34 -9.13 3.58
C ILE A 70 10.92 -8.20 2.52
N TRP A 71 10.50 -6.95 2.51
CA TRP A 71 11.06 -5.88 1.71
C TRP A 71 11.86 -4.96 2.62
N MET A 72 13.17 -4.89 2.41
CA MET A 72 14.03 -3.95 3.11
C MET A 72 14.29 -2.73 2.23
N GLN A 73 14.09 -1.56 2.82
CA GLN A 73 14.36 -0.26 2.20
C GLN A 73 15.84 0.12 2.32
N GLY A 74 16.31 0.94 1.39
CA GLY A 74 17.69 1.44 1.32
C GLY A 74 18.46 0.93 0.10
N PRO A 75 19.57 1.58 -0.28
CA PRO A 75 20.40 1.13 -1.39
C PRO A 75 21.44 0.08 -0.95
N PRO A 76 21.48 -1.13 -1.54
CA PRO A 76 20.55 -1.66 -2.52
C PRO A 76 19.27 -2.23 -1.88
N PRO A 77 18.10 -2.11 -2.54
CA PRO A 77 16.88 -2.70 -2.03
C PRO A 77 16.99 -4.22 -2.05
N LYS A 78 16.35 -4.87 -1.07
CA LYS A 78 16.47 -6.31 -0.88
C LYS A 78 15.11 -6.92 -0.53
N ILE A 79 14.78 -8.02 -1.19
CA ILE A 79 13.63 -8.86 -0.86
C ILE A 79 14.13 -10.18 -0.28
N LEU A 80 13.56 -10.61 0.83
CA LEU A 80 13.72 -11.97 1.35
C LEU A 80 12.39 -12.71 1.23
N LEU A 81 12.43 -13.88 0.59
CA LEU A 81 11.33 -14.83 0.62
C LEU A 81 11.69 -15.95 1.61
N LEU A 82 11.03 -15.98 2.77
CA LEU A 82 11.23 -17.02 3.77
C LEU A 82 10.23 -18.16 3.54
N GLN A 83 10.73 -19.37 3.36
CA GLN A 83 9.92 -20.59 3.30
C GLN A 83 10.03 -21.31 4.64
N HIS A 84 9.00 -21.19 5.47
CA HIS A 84 9.06 -21.69 6.85
C HIS A 84 9.10 -23.22 6.94
N ALA A 85 8.39 -23.92 6.05
CA ALA A 85 8.30 -25.38 6.05
C ALA A 85 9.69 -26.06 5.98
N ASN A 86 10.61 -25.47 5.21
CA ASN A 86 11.94 -26.02 4.96
C ASN A 86 13.06 -25.24 5.65
N ARG A 87 12.72 -24.18 6.40
CA ARG A 87 13.68 -23.23 6.99
C ARG A 87 14.68 -22.72 5.96
N ARG A 88 14.18 -22.28 4.82
CA ARG A 88 15.00 -21.76 3.72
C ARG A 88 14.60 -20.35 3.39
N TYR A 89 15.52 -19.59 2.83
CA TYR A 89 15.19 -18.28 2.27
C TYR A 89 15.87 -18.03 0.94
N ILE A 90 15.20 -17.23 0.10
CA ILE A 90 15.76 -16.70 -1.13
C ILE A 90 15.98 -15.21 -0.90
N GLU A 91 17.17 -14.74 -1.26
CA GLU A 91 17.51 -13.33 -1.23
C GLU A 91 17.52 -12.77 -2.64
N LEU A 92 16.63 -11.82 -2.91
CA LEU A 92 16.62 -11.02 -4.12
C LEU A 92 17.27 -9.68 -3.82
N GLY A 93 18.51 -9.52 -4.29
CA GLY A 93 19.25 -8.26 -4.24
C GLY A 93 19.51 -7.69 -5.63
N GLU A 94 20.25 -6.57 -5.66
CA GLU A 94 20.50 -5.78 -6.87
C GLU A 94 20.98 -6.56 -8.12
N PRO A 95 21.95 -7.49 -8.05
CA PRO A 95 22.39 -8.24 -9.22
C PRO A 95 21.26 -9.06 -9.86
N MET A 96 20.37 -9.59 -9.02
CA MET A 96 19.23 -10.37 -9.49
C MET A 96 18.12 -9.49 -10.04
N PHE A 97 17.92 -8.29 -9.47
CA PHE A 97 17.02 -7.30 -10.06
C PHE A 97 17.49 -6.83 -11.43
N GLN A 98 18.79 -6.57 -11.61
CA GLN A 98 19.35 -6.21 -12.91
C GLN A 98 19.12 -7.32 -13.94
N MET A 99 19.35 -8.58 -13.55
CA MET A 99 19.06 -9.73 -14.40
C MET A 99 17.57 -9.82 -14.76
N MET A 100 16.67 -9.68 -13.78
CA MET A 100 15.22 -9.67 -14.03
C MET A 100 14.84 -8.54 -14.99
N GLN A 101 15.31 -7.31 -14.76
CA GLN A 101 15.03 -6.17 -15.64
C GLN A 101 15.51 -6.42 -17.08
N GLN A 102 16.68 -7.04 -17.27
CA GLN A 102 17.17 -7.41 -18.59
C GLN A 102 16.26 -8.43 -19.29
N LEU A 103 15.83 -9.47 -18.57
CA LEU A 103 14.89 -10.46 -19.10
C LEU A 103 13.54 -9.84 -19.45
N MET A 104 13.09 -8.90 -18.63
CA MET A 104 11.85 -8.17 -18.85
C MET A 104 11.92 -7.29 -20.09
N GLN A 105 13.01 -6.53 -20.27
CA GLN A 105 13.23 -5.72 -21.47
C GLN A 105 13.23 -6.56 -22.76
N GLN A 106 13.69 -7.82 -22.67
CA GLN A 106 13.64 -8.76 -23.79
C GLN A 106 12.23 -9.31 -24.05
N MET A 107 11.37 -9.41 -23.02
CA MET A 107 9.98 -9.88 -23.14
C MET A 107 8.97 -8.76 -23.46
N THR A 108 9.29 -7.49 -23.18
CA THR A 108 8.39 -6.33 -23.35
C THR A 108 8.27 -5.82 -24.78
N THR A 109 8.22 -6.70 -25.78
CA THR A 109 7.77 -6.31 -27.14
C THR A 109 6.25 -6.33 -27.30
N THR A 110 5.49 -6.76 -26.28
CA THR A 110 4.01 -6.88 -26.33
C THR A 110 3.29 -6.60 -25.00
N ALA A 111 3.88 -5.80 -24.09
CA ALA A 111 3.16 -5.38 -22.88
C ALA A 111 2.23 -4.21 -23.24
N GLU A 112 0.92 -4.45 -23.27
CA GLU A 112 -0.06 -3.36 -23.29
C GLU A 112 0.14 -2.48 -22.03
N PRO A 113 0.05 -1.14 -22.16
CA PRO A 113 0.12 -0.25 -21.01
C PRO A 113 -0.97 -0.66 -20.02
N SER A 114 -0.60 -0.81 -18.74
CA SER A 114 -1.57 -1.08 -17.68
C SER A 114 -2.67 -0.03 -17.73
N PRO A 115 -3.96 -0.42 -17.57
CA PRO A 115 -5.06 0.54 -17.60
C PRO A 115 -4.80 1.62 -16.56
N ASN A 116 -4.70 2.87 -17.03
CA ASN A 116 -4.48 4.03 -16.18
C ASN A 116 -5.74 4.23 -15.32
N PHE A 117 -5.62 3.97 -14.02
CA PHE A 117 -6.71 4.21 -13.07
C PHE A 117 -6.81 5.72 -12.84
N ASP A 118 -7.92 6.32 -13.25
CA ASP A 118 -8.12 7.77 -13.15
C ASP A 118 -8.59 8.14 -11.74
N ILE A 119 -7.62 8.41 -10.87
CA ILE A 119 -7.86 8.80 -9.47
C ILE A 119 -8.69 10.10 -9.40
N GLU A 120 -8.54 11.00 -10.37
CA GLU A 120 -9.28 12.28 -10.40
C GLU A 120 -10.78 12.07 -10.68
N SER A 121 -11.15 10.93 -11.29
CA SER A 121 -12.54 10.58 -11.53
C SER A 121 -13.27 10.04 -10.29
N LEU A 122 -12.53 9.76 -9.20
CA LEU A 122 -13.12 9.23 -7.98
C LEU A 122 -13.90 10.29 -7.21
N ASN A 123 -15.08 9.90 -6.74
CA ASN A 123 -15.88 10.71 -5.85
C ASN A 123 -16.18 9.93 -4.57
N PHE A 124 -16.05 10.61 -3.44
CA PHE A 124 -16.23 10.08 -2.10
C PHE A 124 -17.42 10.79 -1.45
N GLU A 125 -18.45 10.04 -1.10
CA GLU A 125 -19.66 10.58 -0.46
C GLU A 125 -19.88 9.91 0.89
N GLU A 126 -19.91 10.70 1.96
CA GLU A 126 -20.28 10.19 3.29
C GLU A 126 -21.76 9.80 3.30
N THR A 127 -22.08 8.60 3.78
CA THR A 127 -23.48 8.16 3.86
C THR A 127 -24.16 8.56 5.18
N GLY A 128 -23.38 9.03 6.15
CA GLY A 128 -23.80 9.28 7.53
C GLY A 128 -23.95 8.01 8.38
N ARG A 129 -23.64 6.82 7.83
CA ARG A 129 -23.66 5.57 8.59
C ARG A 129 -22.33 5.34 9.29
N THR A 130 -22.41 4.77 10.49
CA THR A 130 -21.25 4.40 11.30
C THR A 130 -21.33 2.95 11.72
N GLN A 131 -20.19 2.26 11.79
CA GLN A 131 -20.09 0.87 12.22
C GLN A 131 -18.78 0.64 12.98
N THR A 132 -18.79 -0.31 13.92
CA THR A 132 -17.56 -0.84 14.51
C THR A 132 -16.89 -1.82 13.55
N VAL A 133 -15.66 -1.51 13.13
CA VAL A 133 -14.79 -2.37 12.31
C VAL A 133 -13.54 -2.66 13.12
N GLY A 134 -13.29 -3.92 13.45
CA GLY A 134 -12.21 -4.27 14.38
C GLY A 134 -12.42 -3.61 15.75
N SER A 135 -11.43 -2.83 16.18
CA SER A 135 -11.48 -2.03 17.41
C SER A 135 -11.92 -0.58 17.20
N TRP A 136 -12.23 -0.17 15.96
CA TRP A 136 -12.51 1.23 15.62
C TRP A 136 -13.98 1.47 15.31
N THR A 137 -14.47 2.65 15.66
CA THR A 137 -15.72 3.19 15.11
C THR A 137 -15.37 3.90 13.81
N ALA A 138 -16.00 3.50 12.71
CA ALA A 138 -15.71 4.01 11.38
C ALA A 138 -16.98 4.50 10.67
N SER A 139 -16.82 5.53 9.84
CA SER A 139 -17.87 6.09 8.99
C SER A 139 -17.83 5.45 7.61
N GLU A 140 -19.01 5.19 7.04
CA GLU A 140 -19.17 4.64 5.70
C GLU A 140 -19.07 5.75 4.65
N ILE A 141 -18.20 5.52 3.68
CA ILE A 141 -17.96 6.36 2.51
C ILE A 141 -18.27 5.55 1.27
N HIS A 142 -19.17 6.04 0.43
CA HIS A 142 -19.39 5.49 -0.90
C HIS A 142 -18.34 6.03 -1.87
N ILE A 143 -17.78 5.11 -2.67
CA ILE A 143 -16.83 5.44 -3.72
C ILE A 143 -17.52 5.24 -5.07
N ALA A 144 -17.61 6.33 -5.84
CA ALA A 144 -17.98 6.30 -7.24
C ALA A 144 -16.75 6.51 -8.13
N GLY A 145 -16.83 6.09 -9.40
CA GLY A 145 -15.74 6.26 -10.37
C GLY A 145 -14.73 5.10 -10.45
N LEU A 146 -14.95 3.99 -9.73
CA LEU A 146 -14.04 2.83 -9.78
C LEU A 146 -14.00 2.14 -11.16
N GLY A 147 -15.10 2.21 -11.91
CA GLY A 147 -15.24 1.60 -13.23
C GLY A 147 -16.70 1.38 -13.60
N THR A 148 -16.96 0.95 -14.83
CA THR A 148 -18.32 0.65 -15.30
C THR A 148 -18.89 -0.53 -14.50
N ASN A 149 -19.99 -0.30 -13.78
CA ASN A 149 -20.67 -1.26 -12.90
C ASN A 149 -19.87 -1.71 -11.66
N GLN A 150 -18.86 -0.95 -11.26
CA GLN A 150 -18.16 -1.18 -10.00
C GLN A 150 -18.64 -0.21 -8.93
N ALA A 151 -18.85 -0.71 -7.72
CA ALA A 151 -19.19 0.10 -6.56
C ALA A 151 -18.19 -0.17 -5.44
N GLY A 152 -17.74 0.90 -4.79
CA GLY A 152 -16.84 0.82 -3.65
C GLY A 152 -17.49 1.34 -2.39
N THR A 153 -17.17 0.71 -1.27
CA THR A 153 -17.48 1.20 0.06
C THR A 153 -16.21 1.21 0.88
N LEU A 154 -15.89 2.36 1.47
CA LEU A 154 -14.74 2.54 2.33
C LEU A 154 -15.23 2.88 3.74
N TRP A 155 -14.58 2.31 4.74
CA TRP A 155 -14.82 2.62 6.14
C TRP A 155 -13.62 3.34 6.70
N ILE A 156 -13.81 4.58 7.15
CA ILE A 156 -12.74 5.44 7.68
C ILE A 156 -12.95 5.64 9.19
N ALA A 157 -11.92 5.31 9.97
CA ALA A 157 -11.86 5.62 11.38
C ALA A 157 -11.18 6.99 11.58
N PRO A 158 -11.89 8.01 12.10
CA PRO A 158 -11.36 9.37 12.19
C PRO A 158 -10.20 9.49 13.19
N ASP A 159 -10.19 8.65 14.23
CA ASP A 159 -9.17 8.67 15.29
C ASP A 159 -7.92 7.83 14.96
N LEU A 160 -7.81 7.33 13.72
CA LEU A 160 -6.73 6.46 13.28
C LEU A 160 -5.80 7.18 12.31
N ASP A 161 -4.53 7.37 12.70
CA ASP A 161 -3.55 8.05 11.84
C ASP A 161 -2.92 7.14 10.76
N ILE A 162 -2.99 5.81 10.95
CA ILE A 162 -2.37 4.80 10.09
C ILE A 162 -3.42 3.73 9.80
N GLY A 163 -3.97 3.72 8.58
CA GLY A 163 -4.92 2.72 8.11
C GLY A 163 -4.34 1.80 7.03
N LEU A 164 -5.24 1.16 6.30
CA LEU A 164 -4.91 0.24 5.20
C LEU A 164 -4.11 0.92 4.08
N PHE A 165 -4.40 2.18 3.75
CA PHE A 165 -3.68 2.90 2.69
C PHE A 165 -2.21 3.09 3.06
N GLU A 166 -1.93 3.56 4.27
CA GLU A 166 -0.57 3.81 4.75
C GLU A 166 0.22 2.50 4.91
N LEU A 167 -0.43 1.43 5.38
CA LEU A 167 0.19 0.10 5.49
C LEU A 167 0.56 -0.46 4.11
N LEU A 168 -0.33 -0.32 3.11
CA LEU A 168 -0.09 -0.84 1.78
C LEU A 168 0.88 0.03 0.98
N ALA A 169 0.88 1.35 1.17
CA ALA A 169 1.88 2.24 0.58
C ALA A 169 3.31 1.82 0.95
N ARG A 170 3.55 1.46 2.22
CA ARG A 170 4.86 0.97 2.67
C ARG A 170 5.29 -0.34 2.00
N MET A 171 4.34 -1.14 1.51
CA MET A 171 4.60 -2.37 0.76
C MET A 171 4.87 -2.09 -0.71
N THR A 172 4.17 -1.14 -1.33
CA THR A 172 4.30 -0.84 -2.76
C THR A 172 5.48 0.07 -3.08
N GLU A 173 5.86 0.99 -2.18
CA GLU A 173 7.01 1.89 -2.38
C GLU A 173 8.30 1.16 -2.76
N PRO A 174 8.73 0.08 -2.06
CA PRO A 174 9.89 -0.71 -2.49
C PRO A 174 9.70 -1.34 -3.87
N LEU A 175 8.49 -1.82 -4.19
CA LEU A 175 8.19 -2.46 -5.48
C LEU A 175 8.27 -1.46 -6.65
N ASP A 176 7.77 -0.25 -6.44
CA ASP A 176 7.83 0.85 -7.42
C ASP A 176 9.28 1.27 -7.68
N VAL A 177 10.09 1.41 -6.62
CA VAL A 177 11.53 1.72 -6.74
C VAL A 177 12.27 0.63 -7.51
N MET A 178 11.90 -0.63 -7.30
CA MET A 178 12.55 -1.76 -7.97
C MET A 178 12.06 -2.00 -9.41
N GLN A 179 11.01 -1.29 -9.86
CA GLN A 179 10.35 -1.49 -11.16
C GLN A 179 10.07 -2.97 -11.46
N ILE A 180 9.70 -3.74 -10.44
CA ILE A 180 9.31 -5.14 -10.62
C ILE A 180 7.82 -5.10 -10.96
N PRO A 181 7.41 -5.33 -12.21
CA PRO A 181 6.02 -5.66 -12.46
C PRO A 181 5.74 -6.95 -11.70
N MET A 182 4.81 -6.83 -10.77
CA MET A 182 4.29 -7.95 -9.99
C MET A 182 3.98 -9.08 -10.96
N LEU A 183 4.58 -10.25 -10.74
CA LEU A 183 4.47 -11.44 -11.59
C LEU A 183 3.00 -11.66 -12.00
N GLY A 184 2.66 -11.16 -13.18
CA GLY A 184 1.34 -11.25 -13.77
C GLY A 184 1.12 -12.69 -14.18
N GLY A 185 0.38 -13.44 -13.36
CA GLY A 185 0.10 -14.84 -13.65
C GLY A 185 -0.80 -15.53 -12.65
N VAL A 186 -0.99 -14.98 -11.45
CA VAL A 186 -1.84 -15.63 -10.44
C VAL A 186 -2.69 -14.58 -9.72
N THR A 187 -3.94 -14.45 -10.17
CA THR A 187 -5.05 -13.68 -9.59
C THR A 187 -5.01 -12.15 -9.72
N ALA A 188 -6.19 -11.54 -9.85
CA ALA A 188 -6.43 -10.09 -9.90
C ALA A 188 -6.04 -9.31 -8.62
N GLY A 189 -5.40 -9.97 -7.64
CA GLY A 189 -5.05 -9.41 -6.32
C GLY A 189 -4.03 -8.26 -6.36
N PRO A 190 -2.88 -8.38 -7.06
CA PRO A 190 -1.85 -7.34 -7.06
C PRO A 190 -2.30 -6.01 -7.66
N GLN A 191 -3.08 -6.04 -8.74
CA GLN A 191 -3.61 -4.82 -9.38
C GLN A 191 -4.64 -4.10 -8.50
N ARG A 192 -5.48 -4.84 -7.78
CA ARG A 192 -6.42 -4.26 -6.81
C ARG A 192 -5.70 -3.60 -5.64
N LEU A 193 -4.58 -4.16 -5.19
CA LEU A 193 -3.77 -3.56 -4.12
C LEU A 193 -3.12 -2.24 -4.57
N ILE A 194 -2.64 -2.17 -5.82
CA ILE A 194 -2.10 -0.94 -6.41
C ILE A 194 -3.20 0.11 -6.56
N GLN A 195 -4.35 -0.26 -7.14
CA GLN A 195 -5.49 0.65 -7.27
C GLN A 195 -5.95 1.16 -5.90
N PHE A 196 -6.04 0.27 -4.92
CA PHE A 196 -6.42 0.66 -3.57
C PHE A 196 -5.40 1.62 -2.94
N ARG A 197 -4.10 1.35 -3.06
CA ARG A 197 -3.06 2.28 -2.62
C ARG A 197 -3.21 3.64 -3.31
N GLN A 198 -3.46 3.66 -4.62
CA GLN A 198 -3.68 4.88 -5.40
C GLN A 198 -4.91 5.68 -4.96
N MET A 199 -5.98 5.03 -4.46
CA MET A 199 -7.13 5.73 -3.89
C MET A 199 -6.75 6.54 -2.64
N GLY A 200 -5.73 6.11 -1.89
CA GLY A 200 -5.20 6.85 -0.75
C GLY A 200 -4.61 8.22 -1.12
N ASP A 201 -4.20 8.40 -2.38
CA ASP A 201 -3.64 9.65 -2.89
C ASP A 201 -4.73 10.61 -3.42
N ALA A 202 -6.03 10.25 -3.35
CA ALA A 202 -7.11 11.06 -3.88
C ALA A 202 -7.38 12.31 -3.03
N THR A 203 -7.42 13.48 -3.67
CA THR A 203 -7.51 14.80 -3.00
C THR A 203 -8.77 15.01 -2.15
N ASN A 204 -9.86 14.29 -2.44
CA ASN A 204 -11.15 14.43 -1.77
C ASN A 204 -11.44 13.31 -0.76
N LEU A 205 -10.44 12.49 -0.42
CA LEU A 205 -10.60 11.43 0.57
C LEU A 205 -10.82 12.07 1.97
N PRO A 206 -11.84 11.65 2.73
CA PRO A 206 -12.03 12.12 4.10
C PRO A 206 -10.84 11.76 4.99
N SER A 207 -10.55 12.61 5.98
CA SER A 207 -9.44 12.39 6.91
C SER A 207 -9.65 11.18 7.82
N GLY A 208 -8.57 10.47 8.13
CA GLY A 208 -8.57 9.33 9.05
C GLY A 208 -8.00 8.08 8.39
N GLY A 209 -7.98 6.98 9.13
CA GLY A 209 -7.40 5.73 8.69
C GLY A 209 -8.45 4.81 8.08
N ALA A 210 -8.24 4.37 6.84
CA ALA A 210 -9.08 3.35 6.23
C ALA A 210 -8.97 2.02 7.00
N VAL A 211 -10.09 1.49 7.49
CA VAL A 211 -10.13 0.22 8.25
C VAL A 211 -10.81 -0.92 7.49
N ARG A 212 -11.59 -0.60 6.46
CA ARG A 212 -12.13 -1.59 5.52
C ARG A 212 -12.40 -0.97 4.16
N LEU A 213 -12.06 -1.72 3.12
CA LEU A 213 -12.54 -1.50 1.75
C LEU A 213 -13.37 -2.68 1.31
N THR A 214 -14.51 -2.40 0.69
CA THR A 214 -15.30 -3.34 -0.07
C THR A 214 -15.38 -2.86 -1.51
N VAL A 215 -14.99 -3.71 -2.45
CA VAL A 215 -15.19 -3.47 -3.88
C VAL A 215 -16.13 -4.55 -4.40
N THR A 216 -17.22 -4.12 -5.02
CA THR A 216 -18.20 -5.00 -5.63
C THR A 216 -18.20 -4.82 -7.13
N ASP A 217 -17.94 -5.92 -7.82
CA ASP A 217 -18.08 -6.07 -9.26
C ASP A 217 -19.33 -6.94 -9.56
N PRO A 218 -19.83 -6.95 -10.80
CA PRO A 218 -21.01 -7.77 -11.16
C PRO A 218 -20.86 -9.27 -10.87
N SER A 219 -19.64 -9.78 -10.83
CA SER A 219 -19.33 -11.19 -10.60
C SER A 219 -18.89 -11.51 -9.18
N GLU A 220 -18.38 -10.54 -8.43
CA GLU A 220 -17.61 -10.81 -7.22
C GLU A 220 -17.53 -9.60 -6.29
N THR A 221 -17.56 -9.85 -4.98
CA THR A 221 -17.23 -8.87 -3.95
C THR A 221 -15.89 -9.24 -3.32
N SER A 222 -15.02 -8.25 -3.17
CA SER A 222 -13.80 -8.35 -2.40
C SER A 222 -13.82 -7.40 -1.20
N ASN A 223 -13.41 -7.90 -0.05
CA ASN A 223 -13.21 -7.11 1.17
C ASN A 223 -11.75 -7.16 1.59
N ILE A 224 -11.22 -6.01 1.98
CA ILE A 224 -9.94 -5.89 2.69
C ILE A 224 -10.26 -5.21 4.01
N THR A 225 -9.99 -5.86 5.13
CA THR A 225 -10.31 -5.36 6.48
C THR A 225 -9.06 -5.35 7.34
N LEU A 226 -8.76 -4.21 7.95
CA LEU A 226 -7.79 -4.10 9.04
C LEU A 226 -8.43 -4.71 10.30
N GLN A 227 -7.86 -5.81 10.80
CA GLN A 227 -8.35 -6.49 11.98
C GLN A 227 -7.75 -5.92 13.26
N SER A 228 -6.46 -5.59 13.21
CA SER A 228 -5.70 -5.05 14.34
C SER A 228 -4.58 -4.14 13.83
N LEU A 229 -4.19 -3.18 14.66
CA LEU A 229 -3.04 -2.32 14.45
C LEU A 229 -2.49 -1.94 15.83
N GLU A 230 -1.21 -2.20 16.03
CA GLU A 230 -0.51 -1.90 17.26
C GLU A 230 0.82 -1.21 16.95
N ARG A 231 1.12 -0.16 17.72
CA ARG A 231 2.45 0.45 17.78
C ARG A 231 3.25 -0.36 18.78
N VAL A 232 4.26 -1.08 18.30
CA VAL A 232 5.06 -1.99 19.12
C VAL A 232 6.51 -1.52 19.14
N SER A 233 7.36 -2.18 19.92
CA SER A 233 8.81 -2.07 19.75
C SER A 233 9.32 -3.48 19.54
N PHE A 234 9.94 -3.73 18.39
CA PHE A 234 10.35 -5.10 18.07
C PHE A 234 11.53 -5.51 18.96
N SER A 235 11.35 -6.59 19.74
CA SER A 235 12.39 -7.12 20.62
C SER A 235 13.51 -7.84 19.85
N GLU A 236 13.17 -8.38 18.68
CA GLU A 236 14.07 -9.03 17.73
C GLU A 236 13.92 -8.35 16.36
N ASP A 237 14.95 -8.41 15.51
CA ASP A 237 14.86 -7.84 14.15
C ASP A 237 13.87 -8.64 13.30
N PRO A 238 12.66 -8.11 13.00
CA PRO A 238 11.66 -8.87 12.26
C PRO A 238 12.04 -9.04 10.78
N PHE A 239 13.03 -8.28 10.28
CA PHE A 239 13.45 -8.25 8.89
C PHE A 239 14.65 -9.16 8.58
N ALA A 240 15.25 -9.76 9.61
CA ALA A 240 16.32 -10.75 9.44
C ALA A 240 15.73 -12.16 9.23
N PRO A 241 16.43 -13.04 8.47
CA PRO A 241 16.10 -14.46 8.47
C PRO A 241 16.18 -15.03 9.90
N PRO A 242 15.20 -15.85 10.34
CA PRO A 242 15.25 -16.47 11.65
C PRO A 242 16.46 -17.39 11.80
N ALA A 243 16.92 -17.59 13.05
CA ALA A 243 18.05 -18.47 13.32
C ALA A 243 17.81 -19.90 12.79
N GLY A 244 18.84 -20.46 12.12
CA GLY A 244 18.78 -21.80 11.52
C GLY A 244 18.10 -21.86 10.15
N TYR A 245 17.77 -20.72 9.54
CA TYR A 245 17.35 -20.68 8.14
C TYR A 245 18.56 -20.68 7.22
N GLU A 246 18.48 -21.44 6.12
CA GLU A 246 19.56 -21.57 5.14
C GLU A 246 19.25 -20.79 3.86
N PRO A 247 20.23 -20.02 3.31
CA PRO A 247 20.07 -19.39 2.02
C PRO A 247 19.94 -20.46 0.93
N THR A 248 19.02 -20.24 0.02
CA THR A 248 18.84 -21.05 -1.19
C THR A 248 19.07 -20.15 -2.39
N GLN A 249 19.95 -20.56 -3.30
CA GLN A 249 20.06 -19.92 -4.60
C GLN A 249 18.85 -20.31 -5.44
N MET A 250 18.25 -19.37 -6.18
CA MET A 250 17.29 -19.76 -7.22
C MET A 250 17.97 -20.72 -8.19
N PRO A 251 17.26 -21.74 -8.71
CA PRO A 251 17.79 -22.56 -9.79
C PRO A 251 18.16 -21.64 -10.95
N SER A 252 19.41 -21.74 -11.40
CA SER A 252 19.90 -20.99 -12.55
C SER A 252 19.03 -21.29 -13.76
N VAL A 253 18.33 -20.29 -14.28
CA VAL A 253 17.57 -20.39 -15.52
C VAL A 253 18.60 -20.42 -16.66
N SER A 254 18.92 -21.62 -17.13
CA SER A 254 19.68 -21.80 -18.36
C SER A 254 18.77 -21.47 -19.55
N PHE A 255 19.09 -20.42 -20.30
CA PHE A 255 18.44 -20.14 -21.57
C PHE A 255 19.05 -21.06 -22.65
N PRO A 256 18.26 -21.78 -23.45
CA PRO A 256 18.78 -22.41 -24.65
C PRO A 256 19.25 -21.32 -25.62
N GLU A 257 20.47 -21.47 -26.14
CA GLU A 257 21.04 -20.67 -27.24
C GLU A 257 20.18 -20.71 -28.52
#